data_AF-A0A9D6EJZ1-F1
#
_entry.id   AF-A0A9D6EJZ1-F1
#
_cell.length_a   1.000
_cell.length_b   1.000
_cell.length_c   1.000
_cell.angle_alpha   90.00
_cell.angle_beta   90.00
_cell.angle_gamma   90.00
#
_symmetry.space_group_name_H-M   'P 1'
#
loop_
_entity.id
_entity.type
_entity.pdbx_description
1 polymer ?
#
loop_
_entity_poly.entity_id
_entity_poly.type
_entity_poly.pdbx_seq_one_letter_code
_entity_poly.pdbx_strand_id
1 'polypeptide(L)'
;MNIVLTLLLRRLRGLGKIVRNREGAKLAVLVGFALLFGLVMIGEYLVFRQGLSEVLDIGFPSAALTLYILEAFLVLVLVIGVISFVATGLWTFYRAPDTAFLLSTPLSLTHLFWLRAAETFSVTSWAFVILAVPAFLALGVAHDQGAPFYLR
;
A
#
# COMPACT_ATOMS: atom_id res chain seq x y z
N MET A 1 -6.60 -25.48 -10.07
CA MET A 1 -6.99 -24.13 -9.62
C MET A 1 -6.30 -23.86 -8.29
N ASN A 2 -5.39 -22.88 -8.22
CA ASN A 2 -4.51 -22.67 -7.06
C ASN A 2 -5.34 -22.45 -5.79
N ILE A 3 -5.21 -23.33 -4.80
CA ILE A 3 -5.94 -23.29 -3.51
C ILE A 3 -5.78 -21.91 -2.84
N VAL A 4 -4.59 -21.31 -2.99
CA VAL A 4 -4.25 -19.95 -2.54
C VAL A 4 -5.21 -18.90 -3.13
N LEU A 5 -5.45 -18.97 -4.44
CA LEU A 5 -6.31 -18.02 -5.16
C LEU A 5 -7.77 -18.15 -4.72
N THR A 6 -8.23 -19.38 -4.49
CA THR A 6 -9.60 -19.66 -4.03
C THR A 6 -9.85 -19.15 -2.60
N LEU A 7 -8.85 -19.25 -1.71
CA LEU A 7 -8.92 -18.75 -0.34
C LEU A 7 -8.89 -17.22 -0.29
N LEU A 8 -8.01 -16.57 -1.06
CA LEU A 8 -7.97 -15.12 -1.19
C LEU A 8 -9.30 -14.56 -1.74
N LEU A 9 -9.85 -15.19 -2.78
CA LEU A 9 -11.14 -14.80 -3.36
C LEU A 9 -12.31 -14.97 -2.38
N ARG A 10 -12.30 -16.00 -1.53
CA ARG A 10 -13.31 -16.16 -0.47
C ARG A 10 -13.20 -15.06 0.58
N ARG A 11 -11.99 -14.65 0.96
CA ARG A 11 -11.74 -13.57 1.91
C ARG A 11 -12.22 -12.22 1.36
N LEU A 12 -11.93 -11.94 0.10
CA LEU A 12 -12.45 -10.77 -0.64
C LEU A 12 -13.98 -10.76 -0.71
N ARG A 13 -14.62 -11.91 -1.00
CA ARG A 13 -16.09 -12.02 -0.98
C ARG A 13 -16.69 -11.84 0.43
N GLY A 14 -15.94 -12.19 1.48
CA GLY A 14 -16.30 -11.92 2.87
C GLY A 14 -16.36 -10.42 3.18
N LEU A 15 -15.40 -9.64 2.68
CA LEU A 15 -15.42 -8.17 2.76
C LEU A 15 -16.66 -7.58 2.05
N GLY A 16 -17.02 -8.11 0.88
CA GLY A 16 -18.24 -7.71 0.18
C GLY A 16 -19.54 -7.98 0.96
N LYS A 17 -19.57 -9.04 1.78
CA LYS A 17 -20.71 -9.31 2.68
C LYS A 17 -20.78 -8.34 3.86
N ILE A 18 -19.64 -7.84 4.35
CA ILE A 18 -19.59 -6.82 5.42
C ILE A 18 -20.19 -5.50 4.92
N VAL A 19 -19.91 -5.12 3.67
CA VAL A 19 -20.52 -3.93 3.04
C VAL A 19 -22.03 -4.13 2.80
N ARG A 20 -22.46 -5.37 2.53
CA ARG A 20 -23.87 -5.70 2.24
C ARG A 20 -24.75 -5.82 3.49
N ASN A 21 -24.22 -6.35 4.59
CA ASN A 21 -24.91 -6.32 5.88
C ASN A 21 -24.67 -4.95 6.51
N ARG A 22 -25.63 -4.03 6.34
CA ARG A 22 -25.66 -2.65 6.87
C ARG A 22 -25.65 -2.56 8.40
N GLU A 23 -24.70 -3.19 9.06
CA GLU A 23 -24.40 -2.93 10.46
C GLU A 23 -23.77 -1.54 10.53
N GLY A 24 -24.55 -0.53 10.96
CA GLY A 24 -24.15 0.88 10.92
C GLY A 24 -22.78 1.16 11.53
N ALA A 25 -22.37 0.40 12.55
CA ALA A 25 -21.06 0.50 13.17
C ALA A 25 -19.91 0.12 12.21
N LYS A 26 -20.04 -0.96 11.45
CA LYS A 26 -19.00 -1.40 10.48
C LYS A 26 -18.87 -0.43 9.32
N LEU A 27 -20.00 0.13 8.86
CA LEU A 27 -20.00 1.16 7.83
C LEU A 27 -19.33 2.45 8.34
N ALA A 28 -19.66 2.90 9.56
CA ALA A 28 -19.07 4.09 10.16
C ALA A 28 -17.54 3.96 10.30
N VAL A 29 -17.04 2.81 10.73
CA VAL A 29 -15.59 2.55 10.80
C VAL A 29 -14.95 2.59 9.42
N LEU A 30 -15.57 1.96 8.42
CA LEU A 30 -15.05 1.95 7.05
C LEU A 30 -15.01 3.36 6.44
N VAL A 31 -16.07 4.15 6.61
CA VAL A 31 -16.13 5.53 6.13
C VAL A 31 -15.14 6.41 6.87
N GLY A 32 -15.04 6.28 8.20
CA GLY A 32 -14.07 7.02 9.01
C GLY A 32 -12.62 6.71 8.60
N PHE A 33 -12.32 5.43 8.38
CA PHE A 33 -11.03 4.99 7.84
C PHE A 33 -10.79 5.64 6.47
N ALA A 34 -11.71 5.48 5.51
CA ALA A 34 -11.56 6.03 4.16
C ALA A 34 -11.37 7.56 4.16
N LEU A 35 -12.11 8.30 5.01
CA LEU A 35 -11.98 9.75 5.14
C LEU A 35 -10.62 10.15 5.72
N LEU A 36 -10.17 9.47 6.78
CA LEU A 36 -8.87 9.75 7.38
C LEU A 36 -7.73 9.48 6.39
N PHE A 37 -7.80 8.36 5.66
CA PHE A 37 -6.83 8.06 4.60
C PHE A 37 -6.86 9.07 3.47
N GLY A 38 -8.05 9.44 2.99
CA GLY A 38 -8.19 10.48 1.98
C GLY A 38 -7.58 11.80 2.44
N LEU A 39 -7.81 12.20 3.69
CA LEU A 39 -7.25 13.44 4.24
C LEU A 39 -5.72 13.40 4.31
N VAL A 40 -5.14 12.27 4.76
CA VAL A 40 -3.67 12.08 4.78
C VAL A 40 -3.10 12.17 3.37
N MET A 41 -3.70 11.47 2.40
CA MET A 41 -3.25 11.50 1.01
C MET A 41 -3.34 12.89 0.38
N ILE A 42 -4.40 13.65 0.68
CA ILE A 42 -4.53 15.04 0.23
C ILE A 42 -3.44 15.91 0.86
N GLY A 43 -3.20 15.78 2.17
CA GLY A 43 -2.15 16.51 2.86
C GLY A 43 -0.77 16.22 2.26
N GLU A 44 -0.45 14.94 2.06
CA GLU A 44 0.80 14.51 1.43
C GLU A 44 0.95 15.06 0.01
N TYR A 45 -0.11 14.97 -0.80
CA TYR A 45 -0.13 15.54 -2.15
C TYR A 45 0.20 17.04 -2.14
N LEU A 46 -0.42 17.81 -1.24
CA LEU A 46 -0.20 19.25 -1.14
C LEU A 46 1.24 19.57 -0.74
N VAL A 47 1.80 18.84 0.22
CA VAL A 47 3.20 19.01 0.65
C VAL A 47 4.16 18.69 -0.48
N PHE A 48 3.97 17.58 -1.19
CA PHE A 48 4.80 17.23 -2.34
C PHE A 48 4.68 18.24 -3.47
N ARG A 49 3.46 18.67 -3.79
CA ARG A 49 3.21 19.64 -4.86
C ARG A 49 3.91 20.96 -4.55
N GLN A 50 3.78 21.47 -3.33
CA GLN A 50 4.47 22.69 -2.92
C GLN A 50 5.99 22.50 -2.92
N GLY A 51 6.49 21.41 -2.31
CA GLY A 51 7.93 21.16 -2.26
C GLY A 51 8.55 21.05 -3.66
N LEU A 52 7.87 20.39 -4.59
CA LEU A 52 8.31 20.27 -5.98
C LEU A 52 8.24 21.58 -6.74
N SER A 53 7.19 22.40 -6.56
CA SER A 53 7.11 23.70 -7.24
C SER A 53 8.25 24.63 -6.81
N GLU A 54 8.54 24.68 -5.51
CA GLU A 54 9.66 25.48 -4.98
C GLU A 54 11.01 24.98 -5.54
N VAL A 55 11.17 23.66 -5.70
CA VAL A 55 12.40 23.07 -6.28
C VAL A 55 12.55 23.41 -7.76
N LEU A 56 11.45 23.42 -8.51
CA LEU A 56 11.45 23.77 -9.94
C LEU A 56 11.78 25.25 -10.15
N ASP A 57 11.37 26.13 -9.23
CA ASP A 57 11.64 27.57 -9.29
C ASP A 57 13.13 27.93 -9.05
N ILE A 58 13.94 27.01 -8.50
CA ILE A 58 15.40 27.21 -8.28
C ILE A 58 16.20 27.29 -9.61
N GLY A 59 15.61 26.86 -10.73
CA GLY A 59 16.22 26.96 -12.05
C GLY A 59 17.15 25.78 -12.37
N PHE A 60 18.41 26.06 -12.74
CA PHE A 60 19.32 25.08 -13.38
C PHE A 60 19.52 23.73 -12.63
N PRO A 61 19.57 23.66 -11.27
CA PRO A 61 19.74 22.38 -10.57
C PRO A 61 18.43 21.64 -10.25
N SER A 62 17.27 22.16 -10.66
CA SER A 62 15.94 21.64 -10.30
C SER A 62 15.73 20.16 -10.66
N ALA A 63 16.20 19.73 -11.84
CA ALA A 63 16.05 18.35 -12.30
C ALA A 63 16.82 17.34 -11.42
N ALA A 64 18.07 17.65 -11.08
CA ALA A 64 18.89 16.80 -10.21
C ALA A 64 18.31 16.72 -8.79
N LEU A 65 17.82 17.86 -8.27
CA LEU A 65 17.24 17.91 -6.93
C LEU A 65 15.91 17.16 -6.86
N THR A 66 15.08 17.26 -7.90
CA THR A 66 13.82 16.50 -8.02
C THR A 66 14.08 14.99 -8.02
N LEU A 67 15.06 14.54 -8.81
CA LEU A 67 15.47 13.12 -8.84
C LEU A 67 15.96 12.65 -7.47
N TYR A 68 16.79 13.45 -6.81
CA TYR A 68 17.30 13.12 -5.48
C TYR A 68 16.17 13.00 -4.44
N ILE A 69 15.21 13.94 -4.44
CA ILE A 69 14.04 13.89 -3.55
C ILE A 69 13.21 12.64 -3.81
N LEU A 70 12.96 12.32 -5.09
CA LEU A 70 12.20 11.12 -5.46
C LEU A 70 12.94 9.84 -5.06
N GLU A 71 14.24 9.76 -5.27
CA GLU A 71 15.08 8.64 -4.86
C GLU A 71 15.04 8.45 -3.35
N ALA A 72 15.29 9.52 -2.57
CA ALA A 72 15.24 9.48 -1.12
C ALA A 72 13.87 9.05 -0.60
N PHE A 73 12.79 9.54 -1.23
CA PHE A 73 11.43 9.13 -0.90
C PHE A 73 11.16 7.65 -1.20
N LEU A 74 11.56 7.16 -2.38
CA LEU A 74 11.38 5.75 -2.75
C LEU A 74 12.19 4.82 -1.84
N VAL A 75 13.41 5.21 -1.47
CA VAL A 75 14.23 4.48 -0.49
C VAL A 75 13.54 4.45 0.86
N LEU A 76 13.00 5.58 1.34
CA LEU A 76 12.26 5.63 2.60
C LEU A 76 11.04 4.70 2.59
N VAL A 77 10.24 4.76 1.52
CA VAL A 77 9.06 3.92 1.32
C VAL A 77 9.45 2.44 1.27
N LEU A 78 10.54 2.10 0.56
CA LEU A 78 11.07 0.74 0.49
C LEU A 78 11.50 0.24 1.88
N VAL A 79 12.26 1.03 2.64
CA VAL A 79 12.74 0.66 3.98
C VAL A 79 11.57 0.41 4.93
N ILE A 80 10.62 1.35 5.00
CA ILE A 80 9.43 1.20 5.84
C ILE A 80 8.61 -0.02 5.40
N GLY A 81 8.46 -0.24 4.10
CA GLY A 81 7.74 -1.37 3.55
C GLY A 81 8.38 -2.73 3.89
N VAL A 82 9.71 -2.83 3.78
CA VAL A 82 10.45 -4.06 4.15
C VAL A 82 10.31 -4.33 5.65
N ILE A 83 10.50 -3.31 6.50
CA ILE A 83 10.34 -3.45 7.95
C ILE A 83 8.90 -3.88 8.28
N SER A 84 7.90 -3.25 7.66
CA SER A 84 6.50 -3.58 7.85
C SER A 84 6.19 -5.02 7.42
N PHE A 85 6.76 -5.46 6.29
CA PHE A 85 6.60 -6.83 5.79
C PHE A 85 7.21 -7.86 6.73
N VAL A 86 8.43 -7.61 7.22
CA VAL A 86 9.09 -8.51 8.18
C VAL A 86 8.32 -8.58 9.50
N ALA A 87 7.92 -7.44 10.06
CA ALA A 87 7.18 -7.38 11.32
C ALA A 87 5.82 -8.10 11.23
N THR A 88 5.05 -7.81 10.18
CA THR A 88 3.74 -8.43 9.93
C THR A 88 3.89 -9.90 9.55
N GLY A 89 4.93 -10.23 8.78
CA GLY A 89 5.25 -11.59 8.37
C GLY A 89 5.59 -12.47 9.57
N LEU A 90 6.39 -11.99 10.51
CA LEU A 90 6.70 -12.73 11.74
C LEU A 90 5.43 -13.13 12.49
N TRP A 91 4.47 -12.20 12.59
CA TRP A 91 3.17 -12.46 13.21
C TRP A 91 2.34 -13.47 12.40
N THR A 92 2.25 -13.26 11.10
CA THR A 92 1.40 -14.04 10.18
C THR A 92 1.90 -15.48 10.01
N PHE A 93 3.21 -15.69 9.97
CA PHE A 93 3.81 -17.01 9.82
C PHE A 93 3.85 -17.79 11.14
N TYR A 94 4.21 -17.16 12.26
CA TYR A 94 4.51 -17.90 13.49
C TYR A 94 3.47 -17.76 14.59
N ARG A 95 2.71 -16.65 14.65
CA ARG A 95 1.78 -16.35 15.76
C ARG A 95 0.32 -16.39 15.36
N ALA A 96 0.00 -16.58 14.09
CA ALA A 96 -1.38 -16.67 13.66
C ALA A 96 -2.06 -17.92 14.29
N PRO A 97 -3.26 -17.78 14.87
CA PRO A 97 -3.92 -18.85 15.64
C PRO A 97 -4.27 -20.07 14.79
N ASP A 98 -4.40 -19.90 13.48
CA ASP A 98 -4.64 -20.93 12.48
C ASP A 98 -3.35 -21.63 12.01
N THR A 99 -2.16 -21.16 12.36
CA THR A 99 -0.89 -21.75 11.92
C THR A 99 -0.73 -23.20 12.37
N ALA A 100 -1.07 -23.52 13.63
CA ALA A 100 -1.00 -24.90 14.12
C ALA A 100 -1.94 -25.83 13.35
N PHE A 101 -3.15 -25.36 13.02
CA PHE A 101 -4.11 -26.09 12.22
C PHE A 101 -3.59 -26.29 10.78
N LEU A 102 -3.11 -25.24 10.12
CA LEU A 102 -2.59 -25.33 8.76
C LEU A 102 -1.38 -26.27 8.65
N LEU A 103 -0.50 -26.30 9.65
CA LEU A 103 0.63 -27.23 9.71
C LEU A 103 0.19 -28.70 9.90
N SER A 104 -0.99 -28.96 10.47
CA SER A 104 -1.56 -30.32 10.55
C SER A 104 -2.29 -30.77 9.29
N THR A 105 -2.51 -29.87 8.32
CA THR A 105 -3.14 -30.24 7.05
C THR A 105 -2.12 -30.85 6.08
N PRO A 106 -2.55 -31.70 5.12
CA PRO A 106 -1.65 -32.27 4.11
C PRO A 106 -1.21 -31.25 3.04
N LEU A 107 -1.24 -29.95 3.34
CA LEU A 107 -0.73 -28.90 2.47
C LEU A 107 0.79 -28.91 2.48
N SER A 108 1.41 -28.82 1.30
CA SER A 108 2.87 -28.71 1.24
C SER A 108 3.32 -27.36 1.81
N LEU A 109 4.49 -27.36 2.46
CA LEU A 109 5.07 -26.16 3.09
C LEU A 109 5.23 -25.00 2.10
N THR A 110 5.53 -25.30 0.83
CA THR A 110 5.63 -24.30 -0.24
C THR A 110 4.32 -23.55 -0.47
N HIS A 111 3.18 -24.27 -0.48
CA HIS A 111 1.87 -23.63 -0.65
C HIS A 111 1.50 -22.77 0.57
N LEU A 112 1.84 -23.24 1.78
CA LEU A 112 1.62 -22.48 3.00
C LEU A 112 2.47 -21.21 3.02
N PHE A 113 3.73 -21.29 2.60
CA PHE A 113 4.62 -20.14 2.48
C PHE A 113 4.04 -19.07 1.54
N TRP A 114 3.65 -19.45 0.33
CA TRP A 114 3.09 -18.51 -0.64
C TRP A 114 1.75 -17.92 -0.20
N LEU A 115 0.92 -18.71 0.49
CA LEU A 115 -0.33 -18.21 1.08
C LEU A 115 -0.04 -17.10 2.10
N ARG A 116 0.83 -17.37 3.08
CA ARG A 116 1.17 -16.40 4.14
C ARG A 116 1.93 -15.20 3.59
N ALA A 117 2.79 -15.40 2.59
CA ALA A 117 3.48 -14.30 1.91
C ALA A 117 2.49 -13.39 1.19
N ALA A 118 1.52 -13.94 0.46
CA ALA A 118 0.49 -13.16 -0.22
C ALA A 118 -0.44 -12.44 0.77
N GLU A 119 -0.79 -13.07 1.90
CA GLU A 119 -1.54 -12.44 2.97
C GLU A 119 -0.77 -11.27 3.58
N THR A 120 0.50 -11.49 3.93
CA THR A 120 1.38 -10.45 4.48
C THR A 120 1.51 -9.30 3.49
N PHE A 121 1.81 -9.59 2.23
CA PHE A 121 1.94 -8.58 1.18
C PHE A 121 0.66 -7.75 1.01
N SER A 122 -0.51 -8.39 1.02
CA SER A 122 -1.81 -7.70 0.91
C SER A 122 -2.07 -6.78 2.10
N VAL A 123 -1.63 -7.17 3.29
CA VAL A 123 -1.79 -6.40 4.54
C VAL A 123 -0.76 -5.29 4.67
N THR A 124 0.39 -5.36 3.97
CA THR A 124 1.43 -4.31 4.06
C THR A 124 1.48 -3.40 2.83
N SER A 125 0.88 -3.80 1.70
CA SER A 125 0.94 -3.03 0.45
C SER A 125 0.13 -1.75 0.45
N TRP A 126 -0.90 -1.63 1.30
CA TRP A 126 -1.76 -0.43 1.34
C TRP A 126 -0.97 0.84 1.72
N ALA A 127 0.05 0.71 2.57
CA ALA A 127 0.92 1.83 2.94
C ALA A 127 1.69 2.40 1.74
N PHE A 128 2.11 1.55 0.79
CA PHE A 128 2.74 2.00 -0.45
C PHE A 128 1.76 2.81 -1.30
N VAL A 129 0.50 2.39 -1.39
CA VAL A 129 -0.52 3.12 -2.16
C VAL A 129 -0.71 4.52 -1.58
N ILE A 130 -0.79 4.63 -0.25
CA ILE A 130 -1.02 5.91 0.41
C ILE A 130 0.14 6.87 0.21
N LEU A 131 1.38 6.39 0.31
CA LEU A 131 2.55 7.26 0.19
C LEU A 131 2.90 7.54 -1.28
N ALA A 132 2.97 6.48 -2.10
CA ALA A 132 3.45 6.62 -3.46
C ALA A 132 2.47 7.37 -4.35
N VAL A 133 1.16 7.12 -4.24
CA VAL A 133 0.18 7.71 -5.17
C VAL A 133 0.16 9.25 -5.11
N PRO A 134 0.07 9.90 -3.93
CA PRO A 134 0.13 11.36 -3.82
C PRO A 134 1.44 11.93 -4.36
N ALA A 135 2.58 11.31 -4.04
CA ALA A 135 3.90 11.76 -4.48
C ALA A 135 4.03 11.71 -6.01
N PHE A 136 3.62 10.61 -6.65
CA PHE A 136 3.61 10.49 -8.11
C PHE A 136 2.60 11.47 -8.74
N LEU A 137 1.37 11.55 -8.23
CA LEU A 137 0.40 12.53 -8.75
C LEU A 137 0.92 13.97 -8.67
N ALA A 138 1.58 14.34 -7.57
CA ALA A 138 2.21 15.65 -7.42
C ALA A 138 3.34 15.86 -8.44
N LEU A 139 4.17 14.85 -8.68
CA LEU A 139 5.25 14.91 -9.67
C LEU A 139 4.74 15.16 -11.09
N GLY A 140 3.72 14.42 -11.53
CA GLY A 140 3.13 14.58 -12.86
C GLY A 140 2.48 15.96 -13.06
N VAL A 141 1.81 16.48 -12.03
CA VAL A 141 1.22 17.82 -12.05
C VAL A 141 2.29 18.91 -12.03
N ALA A 142 3.37 18.76 -11.26
CA ALA A 142 4.45 19.74 -11.16
C ALA A 142 5.21 19.95 -12.50
N HIS A 143 5.22 18.94 -13.39
CA HIS A 143 5.84 19.03 -14.71
C HIS A 143 4.85 19.43 -15.83
N ASP A 144 3.68 19.99 -15.49
CA ASP A 144 2.60 20.42 -16.40
C ASP A 144 2.09 19.35 -17.39
N GLN A 145 2.39 18.08 -17.12
CA GLN A 145 2.08 16.97 -18.02
C GLN A 145 1.03 16.02 -17.45
N GLY A 146 0.69 16.10 -16.16
CA GLY A 146 -0.31 15.24 -15.52
C GLY A 146 -0.01 13.75 -15.74
N ALA A 147 -1.05 12.96 -16.03
CA ALA A 147 -0.90 11.53 -16.34
C ALA A 147 -0.03 11.23 -17.60
N PRO A 148 -0.08 12.03 -18.68
CA PRO A 148 0.82 11.88 -19.84
C PRO A 148 2.33 11.89 -19.53
N PHE A 149 2.75 12.44 -18.39
CA PHE A 149 4.15 12.45 -17.97
C PHE A 149 4.78 11.05 -17.95
N TYR A 150 4.02 10.02 -17.56
CA TYR A 150 4.51 8.65 -17.39
C TYR A 150 4.54 7.80 -18.67
N LEU A 151 4.03 8.33 -19.77
CA LEU A 151 3.91 7.61 -21.05
C LEU A 151 5.01 8.00 -22.05
N ARG A 152 5.91 8.90 -21.67
CA ARG A 152 7.10 9.32 -22.43
C ARG A 152 8.34 8.64 -21.90
#